data_AF-A0A6V2SIE8-F1
#
_entry.id   AF-A0A6V2SIE8-F1
#
_cell.length_a   1.000
_cell.length_b   1.000
_cell.length_c   1.000
_cell.angle_alpha   90.00
_cell.angle_beta   90.00
_cell.angle_gamma   90.00
#
_symmetry.space_group_name_H-M   'P 1'
#
loop_
_entity.id
_entity.type
_entity.pdbx_description
1 polymer ?
#
loop_
_entity_poly.entity_id
_entity_poly.type
_entity_poly.pdbx_seq_one_letter_code
_entity_poly.pdbx_strand_id
1 'polypeptide(L)'
;MASTTAPTSDILWAASKLIGSECAVENKKFYECKLKDKNPAACVGEGAIVQSCVFSLLKKVDSKCPEQFKAFNACLDRKSGAFGDCKDLQNALDSCFYGK
;
A
#
# COMPACT_ATOMS: atom_id res chain seq x y z
N MET A 1 22.38 -0.45 -0.74
CA MET A 1 21.43 -1.55 -0.99
C MET A 1 20.23 -1.32 -0.08
N ALA A 2 19.06 -0.97 -0.62
CA ALA A 2 17.86 -0.84 0.20
C ALA A 2 17.35 -2.25 0.50
N SER A 3 17.26 -2.63 1.78
CA SER A 3 16.83 -3.97 2.21
C SER A 3 15.56 -4.43 1.49
N THR A 4 15.66 -5.55 0.79
CA THR A 4 14.60 -6.24 0.04
C THR A 4 13.70 -7.07 0.97
N THR A 5 13.27 -6.51 2.09
CA THR A 5 12.32 -7.18 2.97
C THR A 5 10.92 -6.95 2.42
N ALA A 6 10.18 -8.02 2.16
CA ALA A 6 8.77 -7.93 1.81
C ALA A 6 8.01 -7.17 2.92
N PRO A 7 7.05 -6.29 2.58
CA PRO A 7 6.31 -5.56 3.57
C PRO A 7 5.44 -6.53 4.38
N THR A 8 5.32 -6.29 5.67
CA THR A 8 4.47 -7.07 6.57
C THR A 8 2.99 -6.76 6.33
N SER A 9 2.11 -7.65 6.79
CA SER A 9 0.67 -7.53 6.55
C SER A 9 0.05 -6.26 7.13
N ASP A 10 0.51 -5.81 8.30
CA ASP A 10 0.06 -4.58 8.96
C ASP A 10 0.40 -3.34 8.11
N ILE A 11 1.64 -3.25 7.63
CA ILE A 11 2.11 -2.14 6.76
C ILE A 11 1.31 -2.10 5.46
N LEU A 12 1.09 -3.24 4.82
CA LEU A 12 0.26 -3.33 3.62
C LEU A 12 -1.19 -2.93 3.89
N TRP A 13 -1.73 -3.32 5.04
CA TRP A 13 -3.09 -2.98 5.43
C TRP A 13 -3.25 -1.48 5.67
N ALA A 14 -2.34 -0.87 6.43
CA ALA A 14 -2.32 0.57 6.65
C ALA A 14 -2.17 1.37 5.34
N ALA A 15 -1.33 0.89 4.42
CA ALA A 15 -1.12 1.53 3.12
C ALA A 15 -2.20 1.22 2.07
N SER A 16 -3.13 0.30 2.33
CA SER A 16 -4.04 -0.27 1.32
C SER A 16 -4.81 0.78 0.50
N LYS A 17 -5.31 1.85 1.14
CA LYS A 17 -6.02 2.92 0.43
C LYS A 17 -5.11 3.74 -0.47
N LEU A 18 -3.89 4.05 -0.01
CA LEU A 18 -2.88 4.74 -0.82
C LEU A 18 -2.42 3.85 -1.99
N ILE A 19 -2.26 2.54 -1.77
CA ILE A 19 -1.96 1.58 -2.84
C ILE A 19 -3.10 1.56 -3.87
N GLY A 20 -4.35 1.59 -3.40
CA GLY A 20 -5.54 1.61 -4.23
C GLY A 20 -5.66 2.84 -5.12
N SER A 21 -5.16 4.00 -4.69
CA SER A 21 -5.15 5.23 -5.49
C SER A 21 -3.88 5.39 -6.33
N GLU A 22 -2.71 5.30 -5.71
CA GLU A 22 -1.42 5.62 -6.35
C GLU A 22 -0.91 4.51 -7.28
N CYS A 23 -1.27 3.25 -7.03
CA CYS A 23 -0.87 2.09 -7.86
C CYS A 23 -2.07 1.46 -8.60
N ALA A 24 -3.15 2.24 -8.81
CA ALA A 24 -4.38 1.73 -9.41
C ALA A 24 -4.17 1.15 -10.82
N VAL A 25 -3.32 1.80 -11.62
CA VAL A 25 -3.09 1.45 -13.02
C VAL A 25 -2.35 0.11 -13.13
N GLU A 26 -1.29 -0.06 -12.36
CA GLU A 26 -0.47 -1.26 -12.30
C GLU A 26 -1.31 -2.44 -11.77
N ASN A 27 -2.05 -2.22 -10.69
CA ASN A 27 -2.94 -3.22 -10.09
C ASN A 27 -4.02 -3.67 -11.09
N LYS A 28 -4.63 -2.73 -11.82
CA LYS A 28 -5.65 -3.04 -12.83
C LYS A 28 -5.07 -3.89 -13.96
N LYS A 29 -3.88 -3.56 -14.48
CA LYS A 29 -3.23 -4.36 -15.53
C LYS A 29 -2.91 -5.78 -15.07
N PHE A 30 -2.39 -5.94 -13.86
CA PHE A 30 -2.13 -7.26 -13.29
C PHE A 30 -3.41 -8.07 -13.11
N TYR A 31 -4.48 -7.43 -12.63
CA TYR A 31 -5.79 -8.06 -12.48
C TYR A 31 -6.38 -8.49 -13.83
N GLU A 32 -6.35 -7.62 -14.85
CA GLU A 32 -6.81 -7.94 -16.20
C GLU A 32 -6.02 -9.09 -16.84
N CYS A 33 -4.71 -9.18 -16.60
CA CYS A 33 -3.90 -10.31 -17.03
C CYS A 33 -4.38 -11.62 -16.38
N LYS A 34 -4.58 -11.61 -15.06
CA LYS A 34 -5.07 -12.78 -14.30
C LYS A 34 -6.49 -13.22 -14.65
N LEU A 35 -7.33 -12.30 -15.10
CA LEU A 35 -8.66 -12.63 -15.63
C LEU A 35 -8.59 -13.41 -16.95
N LYS A 36 -7.58 -13.12 -17.79
CA LYS A 36 -7.39 -13.79 -19.09
C LYS A 36 -6.73 -15.14 -18.94
N ASP A 37 -5.73 -15.26 -18.06
CA ASP A 37 -4.96 -16.48 -17.85
C ASP A 37 -4.71 -16.75 -16.36
N LYS A 38 -5.14 -17.93 -15.91
CA LYS A 38 -4.95 -18.40 -14.53
C LYS A 38 -3.54 -18.93 -14.28
N ASN A 39 -2.73 -19.13 -15.31
CA ASN A 39 -1.35 -19.57 -15.17
C ASN A 39 -0.56 -18.56 -14.31
N PRO A 40 0.06 -19.00 -13.21
CA PRO A 40 0.88 -18.14 -12.37
C PRO A 40 1.98 -17.40 -13.14
N ALA A 41 2.60 -18.07 -14.12
CA ALA A 41 3.75 -17.57 -14.88
C ALA A 41 3.39 -16.51 -15.94
N ALA A 42 2.14 -16.49 -16.42
CA ALA A 42 1.73 -15.62 -17.53
C ALA A 42 1.79 -14.12 -17.22
N CYS A 43 1.66 -13.74 -15.94
CA CYS A 43 1.54 -12.34 -15.50
C CYS A 43 2.66 -11.91 -14.54
N VAL A 44 3.83 -12.59 -14.57
CA VAL A 44 4.95 -12.29 -13.65
C VAL A 44 5.51 -10.89 -13.91
N GLY A 45 5.53 -10.44 -15.17
CA GLY A 45 5.98 -9.09 -15.53
C GLY A 45 5.11 -7.99 -14.91
N GLU A 46 3.80 -8.10 -15.06
CA GLU A 46 2.83 -7.18 -14.45
C GLU A 46 2.90 -7.23 -12.92
N GLY A 47 3.11 -8.42 -12.34
CA GLY A 47 3.30 -8.57 -10.90
C GLY A 47 4.54 -7.83 -10.38
N ALA A 48 5.66 -7.89 -11.11
CA ALA A 48 6.87 -7.15 -10.76
C ALA A 48 6.66 -5.63 -10.85
N ILE A 49 5.88 -5.16 -11.82
CA ILE A 49 5.51 -3.74 -11.95
C ILE A 49 4.66 -3.28 -10.74
N VAL A 50 3.65 -4.08 -10.36
CA VAL A 50 2.83 -3.81 -9.15
C VAL A 50 3.71 -3.72 -7.91
N GLN A 51 4.58 -4.70 -7.70
CA GLN A 51 5.50 -4.72 -6.56
C GLN A 51 6.39 -3.48 -6.55
N SER A 52 6.97 -3.11 -7.69
CA SER A 52 7.80 -1.92 -7.83
C SER A 52 7.05 -0.64 -7.43
N CYS A 53 5.79 -0.48 -7.88
CA CYS A 53 4.95 0.65 -7.50
C CYS A 53 4.72 0.68 -5.99
N VAL A 54 4.29 -0.45 -5.40
CA VAL A 54 3.98 -0.55 -3.97
C VAL A 54 5.22 -0.28 -3.12
N PHE A 55 6.37 -0.86 -3.44
CA PHE A 55 7.62 -0.61 -2.70
C PHE A 55 8.06 0.86 -2.77
N SER A 56 7.90 1.49 -3.93
CA SER A 56 8.21 2.91 -4.10
C SER A 56 7.26 3.80 -3.31
N LEU A 57 5.96 3.45 -3.29
CA LEU A 57 4.94 4.15 -2.51
C LEU A 57 5.22 4.04 -1.01
N LEU A 58 5.52 2.84 -0.49
CA LEU A 58 5.82 2.66 0.93
C LEU A 58 7.02 3.50 1.38
N LYS A 59 8.09 3.54 0.57
CA LYS A 59 9.23 4.44 0.82
C LYS A 59 8.84 5.92 0.79
N LYS A 60 7.95 6.31 -0.13
CA LYS A 60 7.46 7.69 -0.24
C LYS A 60 6.61 8.08 0.98
N VAL A 61 5.75 7.18 1.46
CA VAL A 61 4.92 7.42 2.66
C VAL A 61 5.80 7.54 3.90
N ASP A 62 6.75 6.62 4.08
CA ASP A 62 7.68 6.61 5.22
C ASP A 62 8.61 7.84 5.23
N SER A 63 8.98 8.38 4.07
CA SER A 63 9.80 9.60 3.98
C SER A 63 9.00 10.89 4.10
N LYS A 64 7.76 10.93 3.58
CA LYS A 64 6.96 12.16 3.55
C LYS A 64 6.14 12.37 4.83
N CYS A 65 5.55 11.30 5.36
CA CYS A 65 4.60 11.34 6.48
C CYS A 65 4.86 10.22 7.51
N PRO A 66 6.10 10.08 8.04
CA PRO A 66 6.48 8.97 8.91
C PRO A 66 5.62 8.88 10.17
N GLU A 67 5.35 10.02 10.81
CA GLU A 67 4.64 10.07 12.09
C GLU A 67 3.17 9.68 11.94
N GLN A 68 2.48 10.24 10.94
CA GLN A 68 1.08 9.95 10.65
C GLN A 68 0.90 8.49 10.24
N PHE A 69 1.80 7.98 9.40
CA PHE A 69 1.74 6.59 8.96
C PHE A 69 1.96 5.62 10.12
N LYS A 70 2.97 5.87 10.97
CA LYS A 70 3.25 5.04 12.15
C LYS A 70 2.10 5.07 13.16
N ALA A 71 1.54 6.24 13.44
CA ALA A 71 0.41 6.39 14.34
C ALA A 71 -0.83 5.64 13.81
N PHE A 72 -1.10 5.74 12.51
CA PHE A 72 -2.21 5.04 11.88
C PHE A 72 -2.01 3.52 11.89
N ASN A 73 -0.83 3.02 11.52
CA ASN A 73 -0.51 1.60 11.56
C ASN A 73 -0.66 1.03 12.99
N ALA A 74 -0.14 1.74 13.99
CA ALA A 74 -0.26 1.34 15.39
C ALA A 74 -1.72 1.29 15.89
N CYS A 75 -2.58 2.19 15.40
CA CYS A 75 -4.02 2.13 15.70
C CYS A 75 -4.65 0.88 15.07
N LEU A 76 -4.39 0.64 13.79
CA LEU A 76 -4.93 -0.53 13.09
C LEU A 76 -4.49 -1.84 13.75
N ASP A 77 -3.22 -1.96 14.13
CA ASP A 77 -2.70 -3.15 14.83
C ASP A 77 -3.48 -3.43 16.13
N ARG A 78 -3.70 -2.40 16.96
CA ARG A 78 -4.47 -2.50 18.21
C ARG A 78 -5.96 -2.79 18.00
N LYS A 79 -6.48 -2.42 16.84
CA LYS A 79 -7.91 -2.54 16.47
C LYS A 79 -8.17 -3.67 15.48
N SER A 80 -7.23 -4.61 15.35
CA SER A 80 -7.34 -5.77 14.46
C SER A 80 -7.69 -5.38 13.01
N GLY A 81 -7.15 -4.26 12.54
CA GLY A 81 -7.36 -3.74 11.20
C GLY A 81 -8.67 -2.96 10.99
N ALA A 82 -9.44 -2.67 12.03
CA ALA A 82 -10.69 -1.92 11.90
C ALA A 82 -10.45 -0.44 11.55
N PHE A 83 -10.62 -0.10 10.27
CA PHE A 83 -10.45 1.28 9.78
C PHE A 83 -11.38 2.31 10.43
N GLY A 84 -12.60 1.90 10.80
CA GLY A 84 -13.59 2.80 11.40
C GLY A 84 -13.10 3.44 12.69
N ASP A 85 -12.43 2.64 13.53
CA ASP A 85 -11.87 3.08 14.82
C ASP A 85 -10.65 4.01 14.69
N CYS A 86 -10.05 4.07 13.49
CA CYS A 86 -8.82 4.80 13.22
C CYS A 86 -9.00 5.90 12.17
N LYS A 87 -10.24 6.36 11.94
CA LYS A 87 -10.59 7.24 10.83
C LYS A 87 -9.90 8.61 10.88
N ASP A 88 -9.72 9.18 12.07
CA ASP A 88 -9.04 10.47 12.24
C ASP A 88 -7.57 10.38 11.87
N LEU A 89 -6.89 9.29 12.25
CA LEU A 89 -5.50 9.02 11.90
C LEU A 89 -5.35 8.76 10.40
N GLN A 90 -6.31 8.08 9.79
CA GLN A 90 -6.37 7.94 8.33
C GLN A 90 -6.47 9.30 7.64
N ASN A 91 -7.38 10.18 8.10
CA ASN A 91 -7.53 11.51 7.52
C ASN A 91 -6.27 12.36 7.70
N ALA A 92 -5.58 12.25 8.84
CA ALA A 92 -4.32 12.93 9.09
C ALA A 92 -3.20 12.45 8.15
N LEU A 93 -3.12 11.14 7.91
CA LEU A 93 -2.20 10.57 6.92
C LEU A 93 -2.52 11.06 5.50
N ASP A 94 -3.79 11.01 5.11
CA ASP A 94 -4.23 11.47 3.78
C ASP A 94 -3.92 12.97 3.58
N SER A 95 -4.19 13.80 4.59
CA SER A 95 -3.91 15.24 4.56
C SER A 95 -2.41 15.52 4.37
N CYS A 96 -1.55 14.83 5.15
CA CYS A 96 -0.10 14.94 5.00
C CYS A 96 0.38 14.45 3.62
N PHE A 97 -0.11 13.30 3.15
CA PHE A 97 0.38 12.68 1.93
C PHE A 97 -0.05 13.45 0.67
N TYR A 98 -1.28 13.94 0.62
CA TYR A 98 -1.80 14.72 -0.51
C TYR A 98 -1.56 16.23 -0.37
N GLY A 99 -1.13 16.72 0.80
CA GLY A 99 -0.89 18.14 1.05
C GLY A 99 -2.18 18.95 1.09
N LYS A 100 -3.23 18.42 1.72
CA LYS A 100 -4.52 19.10 1.95
C LYS A 100 -4.69 19.51 3.39
#